data_AF-A0A0S7Y626-F1
#
_entry.id   AF-A0A0S7Y626-F1
#
_cell.length_a   1.000
_cell.length_b   1.000
_cell.length_c   1.000
_cell.angle_alpha   90.00
_cell.angle_beta   90.00
_cell.angle_gamma   90.00
#
_symmetry.space_group_name_H-M   'P 1'
#
loop_
_entity.id
_entity.type
_entity.pdbx_description
1 polymer ?
#
loop_
_entity_poly.entity_id
_entity_poly.type
_entity_poly.pdbx_seq_one_letter_code
_entity_poly.pdbx_strand_id
1 'polypeptide(L)'
;MKENIFISPTKGKMTIEEMADDLLAFMNEEPDYFYRLVIGTDSKSKKLNGEQKIDFVTAVVIHRKGKGGRYFWQKKKVTNIRTLRDKIYTETLLSIHLAEQVVTQLTQKFNGERYKLEIHIDVGEVGPTREMIKEVVGMVNGNGFVAKTKPESYGAFVVADKHT
;
A
#
# COMPACT_ATOMS: atom_id res chain seq x y z
N MET A 1 11.34 18.42 -6.11
CA MET A 1 10.76 17.23 -5.45
C MET A 1 10.56 16.18 -6.53
N LYS A 2 11.03 14.94 -6.36
CA LYS A 2 10.76 13.89 -7.36
C LYS A 2 9.27 13.55 -7.28
N GLU A 3 8.55 13.67 -8.39
CA GLU A 3 7.16 13.22 -8.51
C GLU A 3 7.09 11.72 -8.18
N ASN A 4 6.15 11.33 -7.32
CA ASN A 4 5.86 9.92 -7.08
C ASN A 4 5.13 9.38 -8.31
N ILE A 5 5.83 8.57 -9.11
CA ILE A 5 5.25 7.92 -10.29
C ILE A 5 4.79 6.51 -9.94
N PHE A 6 3.52 6.25 -10.22
CA PHE A 6 2.85 4.96 -10.12
C PHE A 6 2.75 4.30 -11.48
N ILE A 7 2.59 2.98 -11.49
CA ILE A 7 2.37 2.19 -12.69
C ILE A 7 1.02 1.49 -12.56
N SER A 8 0.12 1.81 -13.48
CA SER A 8 -1.10 1.06 -13.76
C SER A 8 -0.84 0.03 -14.87
N PRO A 9 -1.27 -1.23 -14.71
CA PRO A 9 -1.15 -2.24 -15.77
C PRO A 9 -1.92 -1.89 -17.04
N THR A 10 -3.00 -1.11 -16.91
CA THR A 10 -3.89 -0.76 -18.02
C THR A 10 -3.60 0.63 -18.58
N LYS A 11 -3.00 1.52 -17.79
CA LYS A 11 -2.79 2.94 -18.16
C LYS A 11 -1.33 3.40 -18.18
N GLY A 12 -0.39 2.57 -17.75
CA GLY A 12 1.03 2.94 -17.73
C GLY A 12 1.40 3.84 -16.56
N LYS A 13 2.32 4.78 -16.77
CA LYS A 13 2.84 5.67 -15.72
C LYS A 13 1.82 6.75 -15.37
N MET A 14 1.67 7.03 -14.08
CA MET A 14 0.71 8.01 -13.57
C MET A 14 1.30 8.75 -12.37
N THR A 15 0.97 10.04 -12.19
CA THR A 15 1.21 10.75 -10.93
C THR A 15 0.21 10.32 -9.86
N ILE A 16 0.39 10.79 -8.62
CA ILE A 16 -0.56 10.51 -7.54
C ILE A 16 -1.92 11.16 -7.79
N GLU A 17 -1.95 12.35 -8.38
CA GLU A 17 -3.16 13.07 -8.75
C GLU A 17 -3.95 12.30 -9.81
N GLU A 18 -3.26 11.83 -10.86
CA GLU A 18 -3.85 11.02 -11.93
C GLU A 18 -4.36 9.67 -11.41
N MET A 19 -3.62 9.04 -10.50
CA MET A 19 -4.07 7.82 -9.83
C MET A 19 -5.33 8.08 -9.00
N ALA A 20 -5.38 9.19 -8.25
CA ALA A 20 -6.56 9.57 -7.47
C ALA A 20 -7.78 9.83 -8.37
N ASP A 21 -7.59 10.49 -9.51
CA ASP A 21 -8.65 10.66 -10.52
C ASP A 21 -9.14 9.31 -11.06
N ASP A 22 -8.24 8.37 -11.31
CA ASP A 22 -8.64 7.02 -11.77
C ASP A 22 -9.41 6.24 -10.71
N LEU A 23 -9.01 6.35 -9.43
CA LEU A 23 -9.72 5.75 -8.30
C LEU A 23 -11.15 6.31 -8.21
N LEU A 24 -11.31 7.63 -8.33
CA LEU A 24 -12.62 8.29 -8.31
C LEU A 24 -13.47 7.89 -9.50
N ALA A 25 -12.89 7.85 -10.71
CA ALA A 25 -13.58 7.38 -11.90
C ALA A 25 -14.10 5.95 -11.72
N PHE A 26 -13.27 5.05 -11.18
CA PHE A 26 -13.68 3.68 -10.87
C PHE A 26 -14.79 3.60 -9.80
N MET A 27 -14.80 4.50 -8.82
CA MET A 27 -15.89 4.58 -7.85
C MET A 27 -17.19 5.11 -8.46
N ASN A 28 -17.10 6.06 -9.39
CA ASN A 28 -18.25 6.69 -10.03
C ASN A 28 -18.93 5.83 -11.11
N GLU A 29 -18.24 4.82 -11.65
CA GLU A 29 -18.84 3.83 -12.54
C GLU A 29 -20.02 3.07 -11.89
N GLU A 30 -19.94 2.79 -10.58
CA GLU A 30 -20.98 2.05 -9.82
C GLU A 30 -21.08 2.62 -8.39
N PRO A 31 -21.70 3.80 -8.21
CA PRO A 31 -21.66 4.56 -6.96
C PRO A 31 -22.39 3.89 -5.79
N ASP A 32 -23.26 2.93 -6.06
CA ASP A 32 -24.04 2.19 -5.05
C ASP A 32 -23.25 1.04 -4.40
N TYR A 33 -22.05 0.75 -4.91
CA TYR A 33 -21.18 -0.27 -4.35
C TYR A 33 -20.24 0.31 -3.28
N PHE A 34 -19.90 -0.54 -2.33
CA PHE A 34 -18.84 -0.24 -1.36
C PHE A 34 -17.49 -0.74 -1.86
N TYR A 35 -16.47 0.09 -1.69
CA TYR A 35 -15.11 -0.16 -2.16
C TYR A 35 -14.15 -0.42 -1.00
N ARG A 36 -13.18 -1.30 -1.21
CA ARG A 36 -12.01 -1.41 -0.32
C ARG A 36 -10.80 -0.85 -1.03
N LEU A 37 -10.20 0.17 -0.45
CA LEU A 37 -8.92 0.70 -0.86
C LEU A 37 -7.84 0.13 0.05
N VAL A 38 -6.91 -0.60 -0.53
CA VAL A 38 -5.91 -1.36 0.19
C VAL A 38 -4.54 -0.84 -0.20
N ILE A 39 -3.72 -0.52 0.80
CA ILE A 39 -2.33 -0.08 0.59
C ILE A 39 -1.40 -1.00 1.36
N GLY A 40 -0.33 -1.45 0.72
CA GLY A 40 0.68 -2.26 1.39
C GLY A 40 2.02 -2.18 0.68
N THR A 41 3.09 -2.28 1.44
CA THR A 41 4.45 -2.33 0.93
C THR A 41 5.06 -3.70 1.20
N ASP A 42 5.67 -4.30 0.18
CA ASP A 42 6.55 -5.45 0.30
C ASP A 42 7.97 -5.06 -0.13
N SER A 43 8.97 -5.83 0.29
CA SER A 43 10.34 -5.58 -0.12
C SER A 43 11.18 -6.84 -0.35
N LYS A 44 11.98 -6.80 -1.42
CA LYS A 44 12.96 -7.83 -1.76
C LYS A 44 14.37 -7.28 -1.66
N SER A 45 15.21 -8.01 -0.94
CA SER A 45 16.63 -7.70 -0.82
C SER A 45 17.36 -8.09 -2.11
N LYS A 46 18.13 -7.18 -2.69
CA LYS A 46 19.09 -7.45 -3.76
C LYS A 46 20.51 -7.18 -3.26
N LYS A 47 21.42 -8.12 -3.50
CA LYS A 47 22.86 -7.88 -3.33
C LYS A 47 23.41 -7.32 -4.63
N LEU A 48 23.92 -6.09 -4.61
CA LEU A 48 24.61 -5.46 -5.74
C LEU A 48 25.93 -4.91 -5.21
N ASN A 49 27.05 -5.39 -5.76
CA ASN A 49 28.40 -4.92 -5.45
C ASN A 49 28.77 -4.93 -3.95
N GLY A 50 28.31 -5.96 -3.21
CA GLY A 50 28.61 -6.10 -1.78
C GLY A 50 27.74 -5.27 -0.84
N GLU A 51 26.97 -4.29 -1.34
CA GLU A 51 26.00 -3.51 -0.58
C GLU A 51 24.59 -4.13 -0.69
N GLN A 52 23.88 -4.23 0.44
CA GLN A 52 22.48 -4.65 0.46
C GLN A 52 21.59 -3.47 0.07
N LYS A 53 21.00 -3.53 -1.13
CA LYS A 53 19.96 -2.60 -1.56
C LYS A 53 18.62 -3.32 -1.48
N ILE A 54 17.64 -2.69 -0.85
CA ILE A 54 16.30 -3.25 -0.74
C ILE A 54 15.37 -2.42 -1.62
N ASP A 55 14.73 -3.09 -2.57
CA ASP A 55 13.65 -2.51 -3.37
C ASP A 55 12.35 -2.71 -2.59
N PHE A 56 11.67 -1.60 -2.30
CA PHE A 56 10.34 -1.59 -1.69
C PHE A 56 9.31 -1.31 -2.78
N VAL A 57 8.32 -2.19 -2.90
CA VAL A 57 7.18 -2.03 -3.81
C VAL A 57 5.97 -1.71 -2.96
N THR A 58 5.37 -0.55 -3.19
CA THR A 58 4.10 -0.18 -2.56
C THR A 58 2.99 -0.34 -3.57
N ALA A 59 1.97 -1.12 -3.22
CA ALA A 59 0.78 -1.34 -4.00
C ALA A 59 -0.40 -0.52 -3.45
N VAL A 60 -1.22 0.02 -4.34
CA VAL A 60 -2.53 0.61 -4.06
C VAL A 60 -3.55 -0.20 -4.85
N VAL A 61 -4.51 -0.82 -4.17
CA VAL A 61 -5.50 -1.71 -4.76
C VAL A 61 -6.89 -1.21 -4.39
N ILE A 62 -7.75 -0.98 -5.37
CA ILE A 62 -9.16 -0.70 -5.13
C ILE A 62 -10.01 -1.87 -5.59
N HIS A 63 -10.83 -2.42 -4.70
CA HIS A 63 -11.68 -3.57 -4.97
C HIS A 63 -13.16 -3.20 -4.79
N ARG A 64 -13.95 -3.38 -5.86
CA ARG A 64 -15.42 -3.30 -5.85
C ARG A 64 -15.95 -4.68 -5.49
N LYS A 65 -16.61 -4.81 -4.33
CA LYS A 65 -17.05 -6.12 -3.82
C LYS A 65 -17.92 -6.86 -4.86
N GLY A 66 -17.44 -8.01 -5.33
CA GLY A 66 -18.15 -8.87 -6.30
C GLY A 66 -17.98 -8.47 -7.78
N LYS A 67 -17.23 -7.41 -8.10
CA LYS A 67 -17.09 -6.87 -9.46
C LYS A 67 -15.63 -6.57 -9.85
N GLY A 68 -14.65 -7.13 -9.14
CA GLY A 68 -13.22 -6.97 -9.45
C GLY A 68 -12.61 -5.67 -8.91
N GLY A 69 -11.44 -5.28 -9.45
CA GLY A 69 -10.69 -4.16 -8.91
C GLY A 69 -9.60 -3.63 -9.84
N ARG A 70 -8.97 -2.55 -9.42
CA ARG A 70 -7.79 -1.95 -10.06
C ARG A 70 -6.63 -1.93 -9.09
N TYR A 71 -5.42 -1.89 -9.63
CA TYR A 71 -4.24 -1.70 -8.81
C TYR A 71 -3.20 -0.84 -9.50
N PHE A 72 -2.38 -0.23 -8.66
CA PHE A 72 -1.27 0.62 -9.00
C PHE A 72 -0.11 0.22 -8.11
N TRP A 73 1.11 0.46 -8.58
CA TRP A 73 2.29 0.23 -7.75
C TRP A 73 3.40 1.23 -8.05
N GLN A 74 4.26 1.45 -7.07
CA GLN A 74 5.49 2.23 -7.22
C GLN A 74 6.66 1.51 -6.58
N LYS A 75 7.88 1.83 -7.03
CA LYS A 75 9.13 1.29 -6.48
C LYS A 75 9.93 2.40 -5.80
N LYS A 76 10.38 2.15 -4.57
CA LYS A 76 11.32 3.01 -3.84
C LYS A 76 12.54 2.20 -3.43
N LYS A 77 13.72 2.82 -3.55
CA LYS A 77 14.99 2.26 -3.06
C LYS A 77 15.28 2.88 -1.71
N VAL A 78 15.46 2.03 -0.71
CA VAL A 78 15.88 2.46 0.63
C VAL A 78 17.19 1.75 0.97
N THR A 79 18.12 2.50 1.55
CA THR A 79 19.42 2.00 2.02
C THR A 79 19.41 1.85 3.53
N ASN A 80 20.45 1.21 4.09
CA ASN A 80 20.66 1.08 5.54
C ASN A 80 19.62 0.25 6.31
N ILE A 81 18.87 -0.63 5.65
CA ILE A 81 18.04 -1.63 6.32
C ILE A 81 18.91 -2.78 6.79
N ARG A 82 18.99 -3.03 8.10
CA ARG A 82 19.93 -4.00 8.69
C ARG A 82 19.23 -5.20 9.32
N THR A 83 18.02 -5.00 9.84
CA THR A 83 17.28 -6.04 10.56
C THR A 83 15.92 -6.31 9.90
N LEU A 84 15.32 -7.46 10.23
CA LEU A 84 13.93 -7.77 9.86
C LEU A 84 12.95 -6.74 10.44
N ARG A 85 13.23 -6.23 11.65
CA ARG A 85 12.43 -5.19 12.29
C ARG A 85 12.48 -3.88 11.50
N ASP A 86 13.68 -3.44 11.09
CA ASP A 86 13.84 -2.24 10.25
C ASP A 86 13.07 -2.37 8.93
N LYS A 87 13.12 -3.55 8.31
CA LYS A 87 12.41 -3.88 7.08
C LYS A 87 10.90 -3.68 7.26
N ILE A 88 10.31 -4.34 8.25
CA ILE A 88 8.87 -4.31 8.52
C ILE A 88 8.38 -2.91 8.92
N TYR A 89 9.17 -2.17 9.71
CA TYR A 89 8.83 -0.79 10.05
C TYR A 89 8.88 0.12 8.83
N THR A 90 9.88 -0.07 7.96
CA THR A 90 9.98 0.68 6.71
C THR A 90 8.80 0.38 5.80
N GLU A 91 8.39 -0.88 5.65
CA GLU A 91 7.17 -1.25 4.89
C GLU A 91 5.92 -0.58 5.45
N THR A 92 5.77 -0.62 6.78
CA THR A 92 4.62 -0.03 7.47
C THR A 92 4.58 1.50 7.28
N LEU A 93 5.70 2.18 7.48
CA LEU A 93 5.81 3.64 7.33
C LEU A 93 5.59 4.09 5.89
N LEU A 94 6.13 3.36 4.90
CA LEU A 94 5.91 3.66 3.49
C LEU A 94 4.43 3.53 3.12
N SER A 95 3.73 2.54 3.68
CA SER A 95 2.30 2.34 3.47
C SER A 95 1.46 3.46 4.10
N ILE A 96 1.76 3.84 5.35
CA ILE A 96 1.09 4.94 6.08
C ILE A 96 1.26 6.25 5.31
N HIS A 97 2.49 6.60 4.96
CA HIS A 97 2.77 7.86 4.29
C HIS A 97 2.08 7.95 2.93
N LEU A 98 1.99 6.84 2.19
CA LEU A 98 1.23 6.82 0.95
C LEU A 98 -0.27 6.96 1.20
N ALA A 99 -0.81 6.31 2.23
CA ALA A 99 -2.23 6.42 2.58
C ALA A 99 -2.63 7.87 2.90
N GLU A 100 -1.80 8.61 3.64
CA GLU A 100 -2.01 10.04 3.92
C GLU A 100 -2.11 10.87 2.63
N GLN A 101 -1.17 10.65 1.70
CA GLN A 101 -1.16 11.37 0.42
C GLN A 101 -2.40 11.03 -0.41
N VAL A 102 -2.77 9.75 -0.49
CA VAL A 102 -3.95 9.30 -1.25
C VAL A 102 -5.23 9.86 -0.65
N VAL A 103 -5.40 9.81 0.68
CA VAL A 103 -6.57 10.40 1.35
C VAL A 103 -6.64 11.90 1.12
N THR A 104 -5.52 12.60 1.19
CA THR A 104 -5.46 14.05 0.90
C THR A 104 -5.99 14.35 -0.50
N GLN A 105 -5.51 13.62 -1.50
CA GLN A 105 -5.93 13.78 -2.91
C GLN A 105 -7.41 13.43 -3.12
N LEU A 106 -7.90 12.36 -2.49
CA LEU A 106 -9.30 11.94 -2.61
C LEU A 106 -10.25 12.91 -1.90
N THR A 107 -9.92 13.37 -0.70
CA THR A 107 -10.77 14.28 0.09
C THR A 107 -10.92 15.64 -0.59
N GLN A 108 -9.87 16.13 -1.27
CA GLN A 108 -9.96 17.37 -2.06
C GLN A 108 -10.96 17.27 -3.22
N LYS A 109 -11.25 16.05 -3.70
CA LYS A 109 -12.05 15.79 -4.90
C LYS A 109 -13.41 15.14 -4.57
N PHE A 110 -13.59 14.60 -3.37
CA PHE A 110 -14.75 13.80 -2.99
C PHE A 110 -15.00 13.78 -1.48
N ASN A 111 -16.23 14.07 -1.05
CA ASN A 111 -16.65 14.15 0.36
C ASN A 111 -17.57 13.00 0.81
N GLY A 112 -17.47 11.81 0.21
CA GLY A 112 -18.36 10.68 0.55
C GLY A 112 -17.64 9.49 1.22
N GLU A 113 -18.41 8.70 1.98
CA GLU A 113 -17.94 7.48 2.64
C GLU A 113 -18.18 6.22 1.78
N ARG A 114 -17.73 6.22 0.53
CA ARG A 114 -17.95 5.08 -0.41
C ARG A 114 -16.87 3.99 -0.34
N TYR A 115 -15.79 4.24 0.40
CA TYR A 115 -14.70 3.30 0.52
C TYR A 115 -14.19 3.20 1.96
N LYS A 116 -13.57 2.07 2.27
CA LYS A 116 -12.73 1.89 3.46
C LYS A 116 -11.28 1.74 3.05
N LEU A 117 -10.40 2.50 3.69
CA LEU A 117 -8.95 2.35 3.52
C LEU A 117 -8.39 1.37 4.56
N GLU A 118 -7.69 0.35 4.09
CA GLU A 118 -6.99 -0.64 4.92
C GLU A 118 -5.49 -0.64 4.58
N ILE A 119 -4.64 -0.67 5.60
CA ILE A 119 -3.19 -0.86 5.43
C ILE A 119 -2.86 -2.32 5.72
N HIS A 120 -2.30 -2.98 4.73
CA HIS A 120 -1.90 -4.38 4.76
C HIS A 120 -0.44 -4.51 5.17
N ILE A 121 -0.17 -5.24 6.24
CA ILE A 121 1.16 -5.42 6.82
C ILE A 121 1.56 -6.89 6.76
N ASP A 122 2.79 -7.19 6.32
CA ASP A 122 3.27 -8.58 6.17
C ASP A 122 3.83 -9.12 7.50
N VAL A 123 2.94 -9.22 8.48
CA VAL A 123 3.23 -9.85 9.76
C VAL A 123 2.15 -10.88 10.06
N GLY A 124 2.55 -11.98 10.72
CA GLY A 124 1.67 -13.08 11.05
C GLY A 124 1.88 -13.55 12.48
N GLU A 125 0.87 -14.19 13.06
CA GLU A 125 0.86 -14.61 14.46
C GLU A 125 1.86 -15.74 14.78
N VAL A 126 2.46 -16.33 13.75
CA VAL A 126 3.44 -17.41 13.86
C VAL A 126 4.79 -16.93 13.35
N GLY A 127 5.84 -17.08 14.17
CA GLY A 127 7.22 -16.78 13.82
C GLY A 127 7.78 -15.49 14.43
N PRO A 128 8.96 -15.03 13.96
CA PRO A 128 9.73 -13.94 14.57
C PRO A 128 9.04 -12.57 14.47
N THR A 129 7.97 -12.45 13.69
CA THR A 129 7.24 -11.20 13.48
C THR A 129 6.10 -10.96 14.46
N ARG A 130 5.74 -11.96 15.27
CA ARG A 130 4.63 -11.88 16.23
C ARG A 130 4.78 -10.74 17.24
N GLU A 131 5.99 -10.52 17.74
CA GLU A 131 6.27 -9.46 18.73
C GLU A 131 6.06 -8.06 18.14
N MET A 132 6.25 -7.91 16.83
CA MET A 132 6.09 -6.64 16.14
C MET A 132 4.64 -6.31 15.80
N ILE A 133 3.72 -7.30 15.80
CA ILE A 133 2.30 -7.10 15.41
C ILE A 133 1.69 -5.93 16.17
N LYS A 134 1.82 -5.91 17.51
CA LYS A 134 1.24 -4.86 18.34
C LYS A 134 1.80 -3.48 17.98
N GLU A 135 3.10 -3.41 17.72
CA GLU A 135 3.78 -2.16 17.37
C GLU A 135 3.30 -1.63 16.01
N VAL A 136 3.33 -2.46 14.97
CA VAL A 136 2.93 -2.02 13.61
C VAL A 136 1.43 -1.74 13.49
N VAL A 137 0.59 -2.52 14.17
CA VAL A 137 -0.85 -2.25 14.26
C VAL A 137 -1.10 -0.94 15.00
N GLY A 138 -0.37 -0.71 16.09
CA GLY A 138 -0.42 0.54 16.85
C GLY A 138 -0.03 1.75 15.99
N MET A 139 1.03 1.64 15.18
CA MET A 139 1.46 2.68 14.25
C MET A 139 0.37 3.04 13.23
N VAL A 140 -0.23 2.03 12.59
CA VAL A 140 -1.27 2.23 11.58
C VAL A 140 -2.53 2.84 12.19
N ASN A 141 -3.02 2.26 13.29
CA ASN A 141 -4.23 2.74 13.97
C ASN A 141 -4.03 4.14 14.57
N GLY A 142 -2.83 4.45 15.08
CA GLY A 142 -2.46 5.76 15.60
C GLY A 142 -2.47 6.86 14.54
N ASN A 143 -2.37 6.51 13.25
CA ASN A 143 -2.52 7.43 12.11
C ASN A 143 -3.94 7.44 11.53
N GLY A 144 -4.92 6.83 12.21
CA GLY A 144 -6.33 6.84 11.80
C GLY A 144 -6.69 5.84 10.70
N PHE A 145 -5.78 4.92 10.35
CA PHE A 145 -6.03 3.87 9.35
C PHE A 145 -6.37 2.53 10.01
N VAL A 146 -6.96 1.61 9.24
CA VAL A 146 -7.26 0.25 9.73
C VAL A 146 -6.15 -0.69 9.32
N ALA A 147 -5.45 -1.27 10.30
CA ALA A 147 -4.45 -2.31 10.07
C ALA A 147 -5.08 -3.67 9.72
N LYS A 148 -4.51 -4.37 8.74
CA LYS A 148 -4.77 -5.78 8.43
C LYS A 148 -3.45 -6.54 8.36
N THR A 149 -3.35 -7.62 9.11
CA THR A 149 -2.21 -8.54 9.14
C THR A 149 -2.57 -9.84 8.43
N LYS A 150 -1.64 -10.79 8.28
CA LYS A 150 -1.99 -12.11 7.75
C LYS A 150 -2.91 -12.86 8.73
N PRO A 151 -3.92 -13.61 8.25
CA PRO A 151 -4.21 -13.92 6.84
C PRO A 151 -5.05 -12.88 6.08
N GLU A 152 -5.59 -11.86 6.73
CA GLU A 152 -6.52 -10.89 6.13
C GLU A 152 -5.86 -9.94 5.12
N SER A 153 -4.53 -9.81 5.17
CA SER A 153 -3.76 -8.87 4.36
C SER A 153 -3.46 -9.31 2.91
N TYR A 154 -4.08 -10.40 2.42
CA TYR A 154 -3.71 -11.03 1.14
C TYR A 154 -3.80 -10.12 -0.10
N GLY A 155 -4.77 -9.20 -0.18
CA GLY A 155 -5.05 -8.40 -1.39
C GLY A 155 -3.86 -7.59 -1.92
N ALA A 156 -3.25 -6.74 -1.10
CA ALA A 156 -2.08 -5.95 -1.51
C ALA A 156 -0.82 -6.82 -1.73
N PHE A 157 -0.63 -7.90 -0.95
CA PHE A 157 0.55 -8.74 -1.08
C PHE A 157 0.60 -9.51 -2.39
N VAL A 158 -0.54 -9.96 -2.93
CA VAL A 158 -0.59 -10.58 -4.27
C VAL A 158 -0.10 -9.61 -5.35
N VAL A 159 -0.48 -8.34 -5.24
CA VAL A 159 -0.08 -7.32 -6.21
C VAL A 159 1.38 -6.94 -6.03
N ALA A 160 1.81 -6.73 -4.79
CA ALA A 160 3.19 -6.37 -4.49
C ALA A 160 4.15 -7.49 -4.91
N ASP A 161 3.88 -8.75 -4.56
CA ASP A 161 4.76 -9.87 -4.91
C ASP A 161 4.91 -10.05 -6.44
N LYS A 162 3.84 -9.81 -7.20
CA LYS A 162 3.87 -9.84 -8.68
C LYS A 162 4.89 -8.86 -9.29
N HIS A 163 5.16 -7.75 -8.61
CA HIS A 163 6.00 -6.67 -9.13
C HIS A 163 7.31 -6.47 -8.38
N THR A 164 7.52 -7.17 -7.28
CA THR A 164 8.76 -7.11 -6.49
C THR A 164 9.81 -8.02 -7.09
#